data_AF-A0A1G2FLI9-F1
#
_entry.id   AF-A0A1G2FLI9-F1
#
_cell.length_a   1.000
_cell.length_b   1.000
_cell.length_c   1.000
_cell.angle_alpha   90.00
_cell.angle_beta   90.00
_cell.angle_gamma   90.00
#
_symmetry.space_group_name_H-M   'P 1'
#
loop_
_entity.id
_entity.type
_entity.pdbx_description
1 polymer ?
#
loop_
_entity_poly.entity_id
_entity_poly.type
_entity_poly.pdbx_seq_one_letter_code
_entity_poly.pdbx_strand_id
1 'polypeptide(L)'
;MRFIVQILTNGLAIFLAAYLVPGIVFTGDILTLLIAGLILGLINFFIKPILKLISAPLIILTLGFFTLVINMGLLWILDYLVKELTITGLWTFFWGALVISAVNVFVGLTIKRKV
;
A
#
# COMPACT_ATOMS: atom_id res chain seq x y z
N MET A 1 2.37 16.45 10.47
CA MET A 1 0.96 16.21 10.10
C MET A 1 0.79 15.24 8.94
N ARG A 2 1.48 15.44 7.81
CA ARG A 2 1.36 14.59 6.60
C ARG A 2 1.69 13.10 6.84
N PHE A 3 2.70 12.80 7.66
CA PHE A 3 3.12 11.42 7.96
C PHE A 3 2.10 10.63 8.80
N ILE A 4 1.51 11.26 9.82
CA ILE A 4 0.48 10.62 10.67
C ILE A 4 -0.78 10.29 9.84
N VAL A 5 -1.22 11.24 9.00
CA VAL A 5 -2.34 11.01 8.08
C VAL A 5 -2.02 9.88 7.10
N GLN A 6 -0.78 9.78 6.65
CA GLN A 6 -0.34 8.73 5.74
C GLN A 6 -0.33 7.35 6.41
N ILE A 7 0.08 7.25 7.69
CA ILE A 7 -0.02 6.01 8.46
C ILE A 7 -1.47 5.57 8.60
N LEU A 8 -2.36 6.47 9.03
CA LEU A 8 -3.79 6.17 9.20
C LEU A 8 -4.45 5.78 7.88
N THR A 9 -4.09 6.48 6.79
CA THR A 9 -4.59 6.17 5.44
C THR A 9 -4.10 4.82 4.96
N ASN A 10 -2.83 4.47 5.20
CA ASN A 10 -2.27 3.17 4.82
C ASN A 10 -2.90 2.03 5.63
N GLY A 11 -3.14 2.22 6.92
CA GLY A 11 -3.87 1.24 7.75
C GLY A 11 -5.29 1.00 7.23
N LEU A 12 -6.04 2.07 6.94
CA LEU A 12 -7.36 1.98 6.30
C LEU A 12 -7.30 1.30 4.93
N ALA A 13 -6.29 1.62 4.13
CA ALA A 13 -6.11 1.03 2.81
C ALA A 13 -5.85 -0.49 2.89
N ILE A 14 -5.07 -0.95 3.87
CA ILE A 14 -4.83 -2.38 4.12
C ILE A 14 -6.12 -3.06 4.56
N PHE A 15 -6.87 -2.45 5.49
CA PHE A 15 -8.14 -2.99 5.95
C PHE A 15 -9.15 -3.15 4.81
N LEU A 16 -9.29 -2.10 3.99
CA LEU A 16 -10.16 -2.14 2.82
C LEU A 16 -9.67 -3.13 1.77
N ALA A 17 -8.36 -3.25 1.56
CA ALA A 17 -7.80 -4.26 0.65
C ALA A 17 -8.11 -5.68 1.15
N ALA A 18 -7.96 -5.96 2.44
CA ALA A 18 -8.30 -7.25 3.05
C ALA A 18 -9.79 -7.58 2.93
N TYR A 19 -10.66 -6.57 2.99
CA TYR A 19 -12.10 -6.77 2.84
C TYR A 19 -12.55 -6.93 1.38
N LEU A 20 -11.95 -6.17 0.46
CA LEU A 20 -12.41 -6.09 -0.94
C LEU A 20 -11.73 -7.12 -1.86
N VAL A 21 -10.53 -7.59 -1.52
CA VAL A 21 -9.76 -8.46 -2.39
C VAL A 21 -9.79 -9.90 -1.86
N PRO A 22 -10.50 -10.82 -2.55
CA PRO A 22 -10.47 -12.23 -2.19
C PRO A 22 -9.04 -12.78 -2.35
N GLY A 23 -8.51 -13.37 -1.29
CA GLY A 23 -7.14 -13.90 -1.23
C GLY A 23 -6.19 -13.13 -0.29
N ILE A 24 -6.61 -11.96 0.21
CA ILE A 24 -5.98 -11.28 1.33
C ILE A 24 -6.67 -11.76 2.61
N VAL A 25 -5.98 -12.58 3.39
CA VAL A 25 -6.49 -13.08 4.66
C VAL A 25 -5.83 -12.29 5.78
N PHE A 26 -6.63 -11.64 6.61
CA PHE A 26 -6.17 -10.95 7.80
C PHE A 26 -6.77 -11.60 9.04
N THR A 27 -5.93 -12.14 9.91
CA THR A 27 -6.34 -12.87 11.13
C THR A 27 -5.95 -12.15 12.43
N GLY A 28 -5.42 -10.94 12.33
CA GLY A 28 -4.95 -10.17 13.49
C GLY A 28 -6.03 -9.30 14.15
N ASP A 29 -5.66 -8.72 15.29
CA ASP A 29 -6.49 -7.75 16.02
C ASP A 29 -6.31 -6.32 15.47
N ILE A 30 -7.09 -5.38 16.01
CA ILE A 30 -6.99 -3.94 15.72
C ILE A 30 -5.56 -3.41 15.94
N LEU A 31 -4.84 -3.94 16.93
CA LEU A 31 -3.43 -3.61 17.17
C LEU A 31 -2.55 -4.03 15.99
N THR A 32 -2.78 -5.20 15.41
CA THR A 32 -2.02 -5.68 14.26
C THR A 32 -2.31 -4.85 13.01
N LEU A 33 -3.54 -4.36 12.83
CA LEU A 33 -3.88 -3.39 11.78
C LEU A 33 -3.10 -2.07 11.93
N LEU A 34 -2.99 -1.56 13.16
CA LEU A 34 -2.22 -0.35 13.44
C LEU A 34 -0.72 -0.57 13.16
N ILE A 35 -0.18 -1.73 13.57
CA ILE A 35 1.22 -2.11 13.30
C ILE A 35 1.45 -2.26 11.80
N ALA A 36 0.56 -2.93 11.06
CA ALA A 36 0.66 -3.10 9.61
C ALA A 36 0.59 -1.74 8.89
N GLY A 37 -0.32 -0.85 9.30
CA GLY A 37 -0.40 0.51 8.79
C GLY A 37 0.87 1.34 9.06
N LEU A 38 1.48 1.15 10.23
CA LEU A 38 2.75 1.79 10.59
C LEU A 38 3.90 1.25 9.72
N ILE A 39 4.03 -0.06 9.58
CA ILE A 39 5.04 -0.72 8.73
C ILE A 39 4.88 -0.23 7.28
N LEU A 40 3.67 -0.25 6.74
CA LEU A 40 3.42 0.21 5.37
C LEU A 40 3.71 1.72 5.22
N GLY A 41 3.40 2.52 6.23
CA GLY A 41 3.80 3.93 6.30
C GLY A 41 5.31 4.12 6.24
N LEU A 42 6.06 3.31 6.98
CA LEU A 42 7.51 3.33 7.03
C LEU A 42 8.12 2.89 5.69
N ILE A 43 7.61 1.82 5.10
CA ILE A 43 7.96 1.33 3.76
C ILE A 43 7.71 2.43 2.72
N ASN A 44 6.55 3.09 2.78
CA ASN A 44 6.20 4.18 1.86
C ASN A 44 7.09 5.42 2.03
N PHE A 45 7.67 5.62 3.21
CA PHE A 45 8.55 6.75 3.48
C PHE A 45 10.01 6.48 3.09
N PHE A 46 10.54 5.29 3.38
CA PHE A 46 11.94 4.95 3.09
C PHE A 46 12.12 4.20 1.78
N ILE A 47 11.36 3.13 1.57
CA ILE A 47 11.59 2.17 0.46
C ILE A 47 10.99 2.70 -0.84
N LYS A 48 9.75 3.18 -0.80
CA LYS A 48 9.04 3.62 -2.02
C LYS A 48 9.74 4.72 -2.80
N PRO A 49 10.32 5.79 -2.19
CA PRO A 49 11.02 6.81 -2.94
C PRO A 49 12.25 6.27 -3.67
N ILE A 50 13.01 5.39 -3.01
CA ILE A 50 14.19 4.74 -3.58
C ILE A 50 13.79 3.87 -4.78
N LEU A 51 12.78 3.01 -4.61
CA LEU A 51 12.28 2.16 -5.70
C LEU A 51 11.75 2.99 -6.87
N LYS A 52 11.01 4.07 -6.60
CA LYS A 52 10.54 4.98 -7.65
C LYS A 52 11.67 5.69 -8.37
N LEU A 53 12.73 6.08 -7.67
CA LEU A 53 13.88 6.76 -8.27
C LEU A 53 14.61 5.82 -9.24
N ILE A 54 14.91 4.60 -8.80
CA ILE A 54 15.59 3.59 -9.62
C ILE A 54 14.70 3.16 -10.79
N SER A 55 13.40 3.02 -10.53
CA SER A 55 12.42 2.61 -11.55
C SER A 55 11.89 3.77 -12.38
N ALA A 56 12.34 5.02 -12.17
CA ALA A 56 11.79 6.19 -12.84
C ALA A 56 11.83 6.07 -14.38
N PRO A 57 12.92 5.58 -15.01
CA PRO A 57 12.95 5.39 -16.47
C PRO A 57 11.89 4.39 -16.94
N LEU A 58 11.73 3.27 -16.22
CA LEU A 58 10.72 2.26 -16.51
C LEU A 58 9.30 2.79 -16.27
N ILE A 59 9.09 3.57 -15.22
CA ILE A 59 7.80 4.22 -14.94
C ILE A 59 7.42 5.14 -16.10
N ILE A 60 8.35 5.92 -16.62
CA ILE A 60 8.09 6.82 -17.76
C ILE A 60 7.81 6.00 -19.03
N LEU A 61 8.63 4.98 -19.32
CA LEU A 61 8.46 4.11 -20.50
C LEU A 61 7.13 3.35 -20.48
N THR A 62 6.64 2.99 -19.29
CA THR A 62 5.37 2.25 -19.10
C THR A 62 4.18 3.17 -18.79
N LEU A 63 4.33 4.49 -18.97
CA LEU A 63 3.29 5.50 -18.71
C LEU A 63 2.69 5.43 -17.28
N GLY A 64 3.51 5.07 -16.30
CA GLY A 64 3.09 4.94 -14.90
C GLY A 64 2.68 3.53 -14.48
N PHE A 65 2.50 2.59 -15.41
CA PHE A 65 2.06 1.22 -15.10
C PHE A 65 3.01 0.50 -14.15
N PHE A 66 4.33 0.71 -14.29
CA PHE A 66 5.32 0.12 -13.39
C PHE A 66 5.17 0.55 -11.92
N THR A 67 4.45 1.65 -11.65
CA THR A 67 4.10 2.04 -10.28
C THR A 67 3.22 0.99 -9.59
N LEU A 68 2.36 0.29 -10.33
CA LEU A 68 1.57 -0.82 -9.78
C LEU A 68 2.48 -1.97 -9.33
N VAL A 69 3.48 -2.32 -10.14
CA VAL A 69 4.46 -3.36 -9.81
C VAL A 69 5.22 -3.00 -8.54
N ILE A 70 5.63 -1.74 -8.38
CA ILE A 70 6.25 -1.26 -7.13
C ILE A 70 5.28 -1.46 -5.97
N ASN A 71 4.04 -1.00 -6.08
CA ASN A 71 3.05 -1.11 -5.00
C ASN A 71 2.72 -2.58 -4.65
N MET A 72 2.69 -3.49 -5.63
CA MET A 72 2.60 -4.93 -5.41
C MET A 72 3.79 -5.45 -4.62
N GLY A 73 5.01 -5.04 -4.98
CA GLY A 73 6.22 -5.37 -4.24
C GLY A 73 6.21 -4.85 -2.81
N LEU A 74 5.68 -3.65 -2.56
CA LEU A 74 5.52 -3.11 -1.20
C LEU A 74 4.54 -3.93 -0.37
N LEU A 75 3.43 -4.39 -0.99
CA LEU A 75 2.48 -5.28 -0.33
C LEU A 75 3.09 -6.65 -0.02
N TRP A 76 3.93 -7.16 -0.91
CA TRP A 76 4.66 -8.41 -0.68
C TRP A 76 5.65 -8.29 0.47
N ILE A 77 6.33 -7.16 0.60
CA ILE A 77 7.17 -6.88 1.78
C ILE A 77 6.31 -6.80 3.05
N LEU A 78 5.14 -6.17 2.99
CA LEU A 78 4.24 -6.08 4.13
C LEU A 78 3.73 -7.45 4.57
N ASP A 79 3.29 -8.28 3.63
CA ASP A 79 2.89 -9.68 3.83
C ASP A 79 4.00 -10.50 4.50
N TYR A 80 5.25 -10.32 4.07
CA TYR A 80 6.40 -10.98 4.70
C TYR A 80 6.66 -10.50 6.14
N LEU A 81 6.40 -9.23 6.44
CA LEU A 81 6.67 -8.62 7.76
C LEU A 81 5.53 -8.82 8.77
N VAL A 82 4.30 -8.95 8.30
CA VAL A 82 3.09 -9.06 9.14
C VAL A 82 2.53 -10.47 8.98
N LYS A 83 2.84 -11.36 9.93
CA LYS A 83 2.44 -12.78 9.83
C LYS A 83 0.93 -12.99 9.81
N GLU A 84 0.19 -12.07 10.40
CA GLU A 84 -1.27 -12.07 10.48
C GLU A 84 -1.93 -11.55 9.20
N LEU A 85 -1.15 -11.02 8.26
CA LEU A 85 -1.58 -10.67 6.91
C LEU A 85 -0.99 -11.72 5.97
N THR A 86 -1.84 -12.47 5.29
CA THR A 86 -1.42 -13.46 4.29
C THR A 86 -2.05 -13.13 2.95
N ILE A 87 -1.22 -12.88 1.94
CA ILE A 87 -1.65 -12.56 0.58
C ILE A 87 -1.29 -13.72 -0.35
N THR A 88 -2.32 -14.38 -0.87
CA THR A 88 -2.14 -15.58 -1.71
C THR A 88 -2.21 -15.27 -3.20
N GLY A 89 -1.10 -15.41 -3.91
CA GLY A 89 -1.02 -15.33 -5.37
C GLY A 89 -0.79 -13.93 -5.94
N LEU A 90 -0.20 -13.88 -7.15
CA LEU A 90 0.21 -12.63 -7.83
C LEU A 90 -0.98 -11.73 -8.16
N TRP A 91 -2.13 -12.30 -8.54
CA TRP A 91 -3.34 -11.55 -8.84
C TRP A 91 -3.89 -10.81 -7.63
N THR A 92 -3.76 -11.41 -6.45
CA THR A 92 -4.19 -10.80 -5.18
C THR A 92 -3.31 -9.61 -4.83
N PHE A 93 -1.98 -9.71 -5.04
CA PHE A 93 -1.09 -8.55 -4.91
C PHE A 93 -1.46 -7.45 -5.90
N PHE A 94 -1.81 -7.80 -7.15
CA PHE A 94 -2.22 -6.83 -8.16
C PHE A 94 -3.48 -6.07 -7.75
N TRP A 95 -4.55 -6.80 -7.39
CA TRP A 95 -5.80 -6.19 -6.94
C TRP A 95 -5.63 -5.41 -5.64
N GLY A 96 -4.86 -5.92 -4.67
CA GLY A 96 -4.54 -5.23 -3.43
C GLY A 96 -3.78 -3.92 -3.69
N ALA A 97 -2.78 -3.95 -4.57
CA ALA A 97 -2.02 -2.77 -4.95
C ALA A 97 -2.89 -1.72 -5.64
N LEU A 98 -3.85 -2.16 -6.45
CA LEU A 98 -4.83 -1.30 -7.12
C LEU A 98 -5.74 -0.62 -6.09
N VAL A 99 -6.31 -1.38 -5.14
CA VAL A 99 -7.14 -0.84 -4.05
C VAL A 99 -6.38 0.18 -3.23
N ILE A 100 -5.16 -0.13 -2.79
CA ILE A 100 -4.36 0.80 -1.98
C ILE A 100 -3.99 2.06 -2.78
N SER A 101 -3.73 1.92 -4.07
CA SER A 101 -3.48 3.06 -4.95
C SER A 101 -4.72 3.94 -5.07
N ALA A 102 -5.90 3.35 -5.25
CA ALA A 102 -7.17 4.06 -5.35
C ALA A 102 -7.51 4.79 -4.04
N VAL A 103 -7.35 4.13 -2.88
CA VAL A 103 -7.57 4.75 -1.55
C VAL A 103 -6.64 5.94 -1.34
N ASN A 104 -5.34 5.79 -1.67
CA ASN A 104 -4.37 6.87 -1.55
C ASN A 104 -4.70 8.07 -2.46
N VAL A 105 -5.15 7.82 -3.70
CA VAL A 105 -5.58 8.88 -4.61
C VAL A 105 -6.81 9.58 -4.06
N PHE A 106 -7.82 8.82 -3.62
CA PHE A 106 -9.06 9.37 -3.09
C PHE A 106 -8.79 10.25 -1.86
N VAL A 107 -8.04 9.75 -0.89
CA VAL A 107 -7.66 10.51 0.31
C VAL A 107 -6.79 11.72 -0.04
N GLY A 108 -5.87 11.56 -1.00
CA GLY A 108 -5.06 12.66 -1.51
C GLY A 108 -5.89 13.80 -2.10
N LEU A 109 -6.95 13.48 -2.84
CA LEU A 109 -7.89 14.46 -3.40
C LEU A 109 -8.67 15.19 -2.30
N THR A 110 -9.14 14.46 -1.28
CA THR A 110 -9.89 15.06 -0.16
C THR A 110 -9.02 16.00 0.68
N ILE A 111 -7.74 15.66 0.88
CA ILE A 111 -6.79 16.49 1.64
C ILE A 111 -6.35 17.71 0.83
N LYS A 112 -6.05 17.53 -0.47
CA LYS A 112 -5.58 18.62 -1.34
C LYS A 112 -6.65 19.71 -1.56
N ARG A 113 -7.93 19.41 -1.32
CA ARG A 113 -9.04 20.38 -1.43
C ARG A 113 -9.15 21.33 -0.22
N LYS A 114 -8.41 21.11 0.87
CA LYS A 114 -8.48 21.91 2.11
C LYS A 114 -7.28 22.81 2.39
N VAL A 115 -6.31 22.90 1.47
CA VAL A 115 -5.14 23.80 1.54
C VAL A 115 -5.08 24.59 0.24
#